data_AF-F4B797-F1
#
_entry.id   AF-F4B797-F1
#
_cell.length_a   1.000
_cell.length_b   1.000
_cell.length_c   1.000
_cell.angle_alpha   90.00
_cell.angle_beta   90.00
_cell.angle_gamma   90.00
#
_symmetry.space_group_name_H-M   'P 1'
#
loop_
_entity.id
_entity.type
_entity.pdbx_description
1 polymer ?
#
loop_
_entity_poly.entity_id
_entity_poly.type
_entity_poly.pdbx_seq_one_letter_code
_entity_poly.pdbx_strand_id
1 'polypeptide(L)' 'MEELIKKAEEKGIDVEDLIISAISRIDPQDSIKLRFEIAKRFLSEAEDYLSKGDIIQSSEKGL' A
#
# COMPACT_ATOMS: atom_id res chain seq x y z
N MET A 1 16.47 5.13 8.03
CA MET A 1 15.05 4.84 7.73
C MET A 1 14.88 3.41 7.24
N GLU A 2 15.67 3.01 6.25
CA GLU A 2 15.67 1.63 5.71
C GLU A 2 15.89 0.54 6.75
N GLU A 3 16.86 0.69 7.67
CA GLU A 3 17.10 -0.34 8.70
C GLU A 3 15.92 -0.50 9.67
N LEU A 4 15.16 0.57 9.93
CA LEU A 4 13.95 0.50 10.75
C LEU A 4 12.84 -0.24 10.02
N ILE A 5 12.61 0.11 8.75
CA ILE A 5 11.59 -0.52 7.91
C ILE A 5 11.89 -2.01 7.76
N LYS A 6 13.14 -2.35 7.44
CA LYS A 6 13.57 -3.74 7.31
C LYS A 6 13.34 -4.56 8.60
N LYS A 7 13.71 -4.02 9.77
CA LYS A 7 13.46 -4.70 11.06
C LYS A 7 11.96 -4.84 11.38
N ALA A 8 11.13 -3.92 10.92
CA ALA A 8 9.68 -4.00 11.07
C ALA A 8 9.12 -5.11 10.16
N GLU A 9 9.51 -5.14 8.89
CA GLU A 9 9.13 -6.16 7.91
C GLU A 9 9.57 -7.57 8.33
N GLU A 10 10.81 -7.73 8.83
CA GLU A 10 11.31 -8.99 9.40
C GLU A 10 10.47 -9.52 10.57
N LYS A 11 9.69 -8.64 11.21
CA LYS A 11 8.76 -8.96 12.30
C LYS A 11 7.30 -9.07 11.83
N GLY A 12 7.04 -9.00 10.52
CA GLY A 12 5.70 -9.04 9.93
C GLY A 12 4.90 -7.75 10.18
N ILE A 13 5.57 -6.63 10.43
CA ILE A 13 4.92 -5.32 10.61
C ILE A 13 4.88 -4.61 9.27
N ASP A 14 3.68 -4.35 8.78
CA ASP A 14 3.45 -3.41 7.68
C ASP A 14 3.58 -1.98 8.20
N VAL A 15 4.65 -1.30 7.79
CA VAL A 15 4.96 0.07 8.23
C VAL A 15 3.97 1.07 7.65
N GLU A 16 3.50 0.88 6.41
CA GLU A 16 2.51 1.77 5.79
C GLU A 16 1.17 1.66 6.53
N ASP A 17 0.70 0.44 6.80
CA ASP A 17 -0.57 0.25 7.53
C ASP A 17 -0.48 0.70 8.98
N LEU A 18 0.68 0.55 9.63
CA LEU A 18 0.93 1.08 10.97
C LEU A 18 0.80 2.61 11.01
N ILE A 19 1.36 3.31 10.01
CA ILE A 19 1.28 4.76 9.90
C ILE A 19 -0.16 5.20 9.64
N ILE A 20 -0.86 4.56 8.70
CA ILE A 20 -2.27 4.85 8.41
C ILE A 20 -3.14 4.63 9.66
N SER A 21 -2.87 3.56 10.41
CA SER A 21 -3.54 3.26 11.68
C SER A 21 -3.27 4.31 12.74
N ALA A 22 -2.06 4.87 12.80
CA ALA A 22 -1.73 5.97 13.70
C ALA A 22 -2.47 7.27 13.31
N ILE A 23 -2.53 7.60 12.01
CA ILE A 23 -3.29 8.75 11.48
C ILE A 23 -4.78 8.60 11.81
N SER A 24 -5.34 7.40 11.62
CA SER A 24 -6.76 7.10 11.87
C SER A 24 -7.19 7.39 13.31
N ARG A 25 -6.29 7.25 14.29
CA ARG A 25 -6.57 7.59 15.70
C ARG A 25 -6.67 9.09 15.97
N ILE A 26 -6.09 9.91 15.10
CA ILE A 26 -6.10 11.38 15.20
C ILE A 26 -7.24 11.93 14.34
N ASP A 27 -7.29 11.53 13.07
CA ASP A 27 -8.35 11.86 12.12
C ASP A 27 -8.68 10.65 11.23
N PRO A 28 -9.82 9.98 11.48
CA PRO A 28 -10.29 8.89 10.64
C PRO A 28 -10.48 9.29 9.16
N GLN A 29 -10.89 10.53 8.87
CA GLN A 29 -11.18 10.95 7.49
C GLN A 29 -9.91 11.03 6.65
N ASP A 30 -8.81 11.52 7.22
CA ASP A 30 -7.53 11.55 6.52
C ASP A 30 -6.98 10.14 6.27
N SER A 31 -7.18 9.22 7.21
CA SER A 31 -6.82 7.81 6.99
C SER A 31 -7.62 7.17 5.85
N ILE A 32 -8.91 7.52 5.71
CA ILE A 32 -9.78 7.03 4.63
C ILE A 32 -9.29 7.55 3.28
N LYS A 33 -9.03 8.86 3.17
CA LYS A 33 -8.50 9.47 1.93
C LYS A 33 -7.20 8.80 1.50
N LEU A 34 -6.28 8.60 2.45
CA LEU A 34 -4.98 7.98 2.16
C LEU A 34 -5.13 6.54 1.65
N ARG A 35 -6.00 5.73 2.27
CA ARG A 35 -6.30 4.38 1.76
C ARG A 35 -6.90 4.42 0.36
N PHE A 36 -7.79 5.38 0.06
CA PHE A 36 -8.33 5.55 -1.29
C PHE A 36 -7.27 5.92 -2.33
N GLU A 37 -6.33 6.81 -1.97
CA GLU A 37 -5.23 7.19 -2.88
C GLU A 37 -4.29 6.02 -3.16
N ILE A 38 -3.95 5.23 -2.14
CA ILE A 38 -3.13 4.02 -2.29
C ILE A 38 -3.84 3.00 -3.19
N ALA A 39 -5.13 2.75 -2.96
CA ALA A 39 -5.91 1.82 -3.78
C ALA A 39 -5.97 2.28 -5.26
N LYS A 40 -6.16 3.58 -5.52
CA LYS A 40 -6.12 4.12 -6.90
C LYS A 40 -4.76 3.92 -7.56
N ARG A 41 -3.67 4.14 -6.82
CA ARG A 41 -2.31 3.90 -7.32
C ARG A 41 -2.12 2.44 -7.70
N PHE A 42 -2.50 1.51 -6.83
CA PHE A 42 -2.40 0.07 -7.10
C PHE A 42 -3.24 -0.37 -8.30
N LEU A 43 -4.46 0.15 -8.46
CA LEU A 43 -5.25 -0.11 -9.65
C LEU A 43 -4.56 0.39 -10.93
N SER A 44 -4.00 1.61 -10.90
CA SER A 44 -3.25 2.15 -12.03
C SER A 44 -2.00 1.34 -12.36
N GLU A 45 -1.28 0.83 -11.35
CA GLU A 45 -0.13 -0.06 -11.54
C GLU A 45 -0.58 -1.40 -12.14
N ALA A 46 -1.70 -1.97 -11.66
CA ALA A 46 -2.25 -3.21 -12.16
C ALA A 46 -2.65 -3.11 -13.64
N GLU A 47 -3.25 -1.98 -14.05
CA GLU A 47 -3.61 -1.69 -15.45
C GLU A 47 -2.35 -1.54 -16.32
N ASP A 48 -1.30 -0.89 -15.81
CA ASP A 48 -0.02 -0.76 -16.51
C ASP A 48 0.65 -2.13 -16.74
N TYR A 49 0.70 -2.99 -15.71
CA TYR A 49 1.20 -4.36 -15.85
C TYR A 49 0.37 -5.19 -16.83
N LEU A 50 -0.96 -5.05 -16.79
CA LEU A 50 -1.85 -5.74 -17.72
C LEU A 50 -1.56 -5.32 -19.17
N SER A 51 -1.35 -4.02 -19.41
CA SER A 51 -1.04 -3.47 -20.74
C SER A 51 0.27 -4.02 -21.31
N LYS A 52 1.21 -4.39 -20.43
CA LYS A 52 2.51 -4.99 -20.76
C LYS A 52 2.45 -6.52 -20.90
N GLY A 53 1.30 -7.13 -20.64
CA GLY A 53 1.12 -8.58 -20.65
C GLY A 53 1.66 -9.30 -19.41
N ASP A 54 2.02 -8.57 -18.35
CA ASP A 54 2.45 -9.15 -17.08
C ASP A 54 1.24 -9.42 -16.18
N ILE A 55 0.58 -10.55 -16.44
CA ILE A 55 -0.65 -10.94 -15.76
C ILE A 55 -0.41 -11.22 -14.27
N ILE A 56 0.79 -11.69 -13.90
CA ILE A 56 1.13 -12.00 -12.50
C ILE A 56 1.21 -10.71 -11.70
N GLN A 57 2.02 -9.74 -12.16
CA GLN A 57 2.14 -8.46 -11.46
C GLN A 57 0.83 -7.66 -11.48
N SER A 58 0.07 -7.73 -12.58
CA SER A 58 -1.26 -7.13 -12.64
C SER A 58 -2.19 -7.69 -11.56
N SER A 59 -2.23 -9.02 -11.41
CA SER A 59 -3.05 -9.67 -10.38
C SER A 59 -2.60 -9.35 -8.96
N GLU A 60 -1.29 -9.27 -8.71
CA GLU A 60 -0.76 -8.93 -7.38
C GLU A 60 -1.09 -7.50 -6.97
N LYS A 61 -1.10 -6.56 -7.92
CA LYS A 61 -1.44 -5.14 -7.66
C LYS A 61 -2.94 -4.86 -7.61
N GLY A 62 -3.76 -5.69 -8.25
CA GLY A 62 -5.22 -5.52 -8.29
C GLY A 62 -5.97 -6.11 -7.09
N LEU A 63 -5.28 -6.89 -6.24
CA LEU A 63 -5.79 -7.49 -4.99
C LEU A 63 -5.59 -6.55 -3.80
#